data_AF-A0A9D2CMR5-F1
#
_entry.id   AF-A0A9D2CMR5-F1
#
_cell.length_a   1.000
_cell.length_b   1.000
_cell.length_c   1.000
_cell.angle_alpha   90.00
_cell.angle_beta   90.00
_cell.angle_gamma   90.00
#
_symmetry.space_group_name_H-M   'P 1'
#
loop_
_entity.id
_entity.type
_entity.pdbx_description
1 polymer ?
#
loop_
_entity_poly.entity_id
_entity_poly.type
_entity_poly.pdbx_seq_one_letter_code
_entity_poly.pdbx_strand_id
1 'polypeptide(L)'
;MLYPFVVFAQSSYSYQQACQDLERLDNAMVDMIASFTRFPENHQNTIVVFNQLKKQNKAYQAIQNLRFDYTMFKEWEDYQLTAFYNQVDKMQAIANVYEELLRTIAGYNSAGIEGPEMEILLEPLLLDSGWYKKKLDVSCEHAYFVEYGFGDFKMMFIKSILPANDYRNMKYNNIEVTFTYEGYAGGGSWYVGGNKYRMIQFKDNENTQYYRVVEATSVIK
;
A
#
# COMPACT_ATOMS: atom_id res chain seq x y z
N MET A 1 6.63 18.35 12.07
CA MET A 1 7.98 18.35 12.67
C MET A 1 8.83 17.38 11.87
N LEU A 2 9.95 17.82 11.28
CA LEU A 2 10.88 16.96 10.54
C LEU A 2 11.66 16.13 11.57
N TYR A 3 11.46 14.82 11.64
CA TYR A 3 12.34 13.94 12.43
C TYR A 3 13.67 13.84 11.68
N PRO A 4 14.77 14.37 12.22
CA PRO A 4 16.05 14.19 11.58
C PRO A 4 16.47 12.73 11.78
N PHE A 5 16.60 12.02 10.67
CA PHE A 5 17.13 10.65 10.52
C PHE A 5 18.50 10.42 11.21
N VAL A 6 19.14 11.50 11.64
CA VAL A 6 20.49 11.56 12.21
C VAL A 6 20.55 10.98 13.63
N VAL A 7 19.42 10.70 14.28
CA VAL A 7 19.40 10.29 15.70
C VAL A 7 19.77 8.80 15.90
N PHE A 8 19.44 7.90 14.97
CA PHE A 8 19.72 6.46 15.13
C PHE A 8 21.21 6.09 15.01
N ALA A 9 22.09 7.03 14.62
CA ALA A 9 23.42 6.75 14.09
C ALA A 9 24.56 7.35 14.93
N GLN A 10 24.48 7.27 16.26
CA GLN A 10 25.55 7.74 17.15
C GLN A 10 26.11 6.58 17.99
N SER A 11 27.42 6.55 18.21
CA SER A 11 28.13 5.49 18.95
C SER A 11 27.74 5.36 20.43
N SER A 12 26.90 6.26 20.94
CA SER A 12 26.34 6.26 22.30
C SER A 12 24.82 6.08 22.31
N TYR A 13 24.23 5.64 21.20
CA TYR A 13 22.80 5.50 21.04
C TYR A 13 22.32 4.17 21.65
N SER A 14 21.68 4.26 22.81
CA SER A 14 21.26 3.08 23.56
C SER A 14 20.06 2.36 22.91
N TYR A 15 19.93 1.06 23.17
CA TYR A 15 18.77 0.27 22.75
C TYR A 15 17.44 0.91 23.17
N GLN A 16 17.36 1.41 24.41
CA GLN A 16 16.14 2.04 24.92
C GLN A 16 15.77 3.31 24.14
N GLN A 17 16.75 4.14 23.78
CA GLN A 17 16.51 5.33 22.97
C GLN A 17 16.03 4.97 21.56
N ALA A 18 16.63 3.94 20.95
CA ALA A 18 16.21 3.46 19.65
C ALA A 18 14.76 2.94 19.67
N CYS A 19 14.39 2.16 20.68
CA CYS A 19 13.02 1.69 20.84
C CYS A 19 12.03 2.85 21.03
N GLN A 20 12.38 3.88 21.80
CA GLN A 20 11.52 5.06 21.98
C GLN A 20 11.32 5.85 20.68
N ASP A 21 12.38 6.03 19.90
CA ASP A 21 12.27 6.73 18.63
C ASP A 21 11.55 5.90 17.56
N LEU A 22 11.71 4.57 17.57
CA LEU A 22 10.91 3.67 16.75
C LEU A 22 9.43 3.71 17.14
N GLU A 23 9.10 3.68 18.43
CA GLU A 23 7.71 3.79 18.91
C GLU A 23 7.06 5.11 18.46
N ARG A 24 7.79 6.22 18.49
CA ARG A 24 7.30 7.52 17.96
C ARG A 24 7.04 7.46 16.46
N LEU A 25 7.93 6.80 15.71
CA LEU A 25 7.78 6.62 14.27
C LEU A 25 6.56 5.73 13.94
N ASP A 26 6.38 4.65 14.71
CA ASP A 26 5.26 3.72 14.60
C ASP A 26 3.92 4.42 14.91
N ASN A 27 3.86 5.17 16.01
CA ASN A 27 2.66 5.92 16.39
C ASN A 27 2.27 6.94 15.31
N ALA A 28 3.26 7.67 14.76
CA ALA A 28 2.99 8.59 13.65
C ALA A 28 2.48 7.86 12.40
N MET A 29 3.00 6.66 12.11
CA MET A 29 2.52 5.82 11.00
C MET A 29 1.07 5.37 11.22
N VAL A 30 0.74 4.92 12.42
CA VAL A 30 -0.61 4.52 12.81
C VAL A 30 -1.59 5.70 12.69
N ASP A 31 -1.21 6.90 13.15
CA ASP A 31 -2.05 8.10 13.05
C ASP A 31 -2.37 8.46 11.59
N MET A 32 -1.38 8.37 10.70
CA MET A 32 -1.57 8.64 9.27
C MET A 32 -2.49 7.62 8.62
N ILE A 33 -2.29 6.33 8.90
CA ILE A 33 -3.14 5.25 8.41
C ILE A 33 -4.58 5.45 8.92
N ALA A 34 -4.74 5.66 10.23
CA ALA A 34 -6.04 5.90 10.84
C ALA A 34 -6.74 7.13 10.25
N SER A 35 -6.00 8.21 9.95
CA SER A 35 -6.56 9.41 9.31
C SER A 35 -7.17 9.10 7.95
N PHE A 36 -6.43 8.42 7.07
CA PHE A 36 -6.98 8.01 5.77
C PHE A 36 -8.14 7.04 5.93
N THR A 37 -8.00 6.01 6.77
CA THR A 37 -9.01 4.96 6.90
C THR A 37 -10.32 5.49 7.48
N ARG A 38 -10.31 6.57 8.27
CA ARG A 38 -11.52 7.19 8.83
C ARG A 38 -12.10 8.33 8.00
N PHE A 39 -11.28 9.01 7.21
CA PHE A 39 -11.69 10.16 6.41
C PHE A 39 -11.20 10.03 4.95
N PRO A 40 -11.47 8.90 4.27
CA PRO A 40 -10.95 8.66 2.93
C PRO A 40 -11.59 9.56 1.87
N GLU A 41 -12.80 10.06 2.13
CA GLU A 41 -13.54 10.96 1.23
C GLU A 41 -12.91 12.34 1.11
N ASN A 42 -12.02 12.74 2.02
CA ASN A 42 -11.34 14.02 1.98
C ASN A 42 -10.04 13.91 1.16
N HIS A 43 -10.10 14.37 -0.10
CA HIS A 43 -8.97 14.31 -1.03
C HIS A 43 -7.73 15.01 -0.46
N GLN A 44 -7.87 16.26 0.00
CA GLN A 44 -6.78 17.04 0.56
C GLN A 44 -6.14 16.35 1.79
N ASN A 45 -6.94 15.72 2.65
CA ASN A 45 -6.43 14.91 3.75
C ASN A 45 -5.60 13.74 3.22
N THR A 46 -6.10 13.01 2.22
CA THR A 46 -5.40 11.89 1.60
C THR A 46 -4.06 12.31 1.01
N ILE A 47 -3.98 13.47 0.35
CA ILE A 47 -2.70 14.03 -0.17
C ILE A 47 -1.72 14.34 0.96
N VAL A 48 -2.20 14.90 2.07
CA VAL A 48 -1.35 15.16 3.25
C VAL A 48 -0.84 13.86 3.85
N VAL A 49 -1.72 12.87 4.05
CA VAL A 49 -1.38 11.54 4.55
C VAL A 49 -0.34 10.88 3.65
N PHE A 50 -0.57 10.82 2.33
CA PHE A 50 0.38 10.23 1.38
C PHE A 50 1.78 10.85 1.50
N ASN A 51 1.86 12.18 1.51
CA ASN A 51 3.15 12.88 1.58
C ASN A 51 3.89 12.65 2.90
N GLN A 52 3.18 12.53 4.02
CA GLN A 52 3.78 12.22 5.31
C GLN A 52 4.18 10.74 5.39
N LEU A 53 3.33 9.83 4.92
CA LEU A 53 3.57 8.40 4.90
C LEU A 53 4.81 8.07 4.08
N LYS A 54 4.94 8.65 2.89
CA LYS A 54 6.15 8.53 2.05
C LYS A 54 7.43 9.00 2.75
N LYS A 55 7.35 10.03 3.61
CA LYS A 55 8.52 10.48 4.40
C LYS A 55 8.87 9.48 5.50
N GLN A 56 7.87 8.98 6.22
CA GLN A 56 8.10 7.98 7.27
C GLN A 56 8.54 6.63 6.71
N ASN A 57 8.03 6.22 5.55
CA ASN A 57 8.48 4.99 4.89
C ASN A 57 9.98 5.03 4.57
N LYS A 58 10.48 6.18 4.10
CA LYS A 58 11.92 6.40 3.93
C LYS A 58 12.69 6.25 5.25
N ALA A 59 12.10 6.61 6.39
CA ALA A 59 12.73 6.44 7.71
C ALA A 59 12.92 4.96 8.05
N TYR A 60 11.89 4.14 7.87
CA TYR A 60 12.03 2.69 8.04
C TYR A 60 13.08 2.09 7.08
N GLN A 61 13.07 2.49 5.80
CA GLN A 61 14.09 2.05 4.83
C GLN A 61 15.52 2.43 5.26
N ALA A 62 15.71 3.64 5.78
CA ALA A 62 17.01 4.06 6.29
C ALA A 62 17.45 3.22 7.50
N ILE A 63 16.54 2.96 8.45
CA ILE A 63 16.82 2.13 9.64
C ILE A 63 17.19 0.69 9.22
N GLN A 64 16.48 0.11 8.24
CA GLN A 64 16.83 -1.20 7.69
C GLN A 64 18.22 -1.23 7.05
N ASN A 65 18.60 -0.19 6.32
CA ASN A 65 19.92 -0.13 5.70
C ASN A 65 21.04 -0.09 6.74
N LEU A 66 20.77 0.41 7.95
CA LEU A 66 21.73 0.37 9.06
C LEU A 66 21.98 -1.04 9.59
N ARG A 67 21.14 -2.04 9.28
CA ARG A 67 21.29 -3.43 9.77
C ARG A 67 22.66 -4.06 9.46
N PHE A 68 23.33 -3.55 8.43
CA PHE A 68 24.66 -4.01 8.01
C PHE A 68 25.81 -3.24 8.65
N ASP A 69 25.54 -2.22 9.46
CA ASP A 69 26.55 -1.47 10.19
C ASP A 69 26.88 -2.15 11.52
N TYR A 70 27.97 -2.93 11.48
CA TYR A 70 28.46 -3.68 12.64
C TYR A 70 28.87 -2.80 13.83
N THR A 71 29.12 -1.49 13.62
CA THR A 71 29.59 -0.60 14.68
C THR A 71 28.46 -0.09 15.56
N MET A 72 27.24 -0.01 15.04
CA MET A 72 26.07 0.52 15.77
C MET A 72 25.50 -0.45 16.80
N PHE A 73 25.79 -1.73 16.64
CA PHE A 73 25.11 -2.79 17.40
C PHE A 73 26.04 -3.59 18.30
N LYS A 74 27.31 -3.22 18.42
CA LYS A 74 28.27 -3.94 19.28
C LYS A 74 27.83 -4.02 20.74
N GLU A 75 27.02 -3.08 21.19
CA GLU A 75 26.55 -2.98 22.58
C GLU A 75 25.18 -3.64 22.81
N TRP A 76 24.50 -4.09 21.75
CA TRP A 76 23.16 -4.67 21.85
C TRP A 76 23.22 -6.19 21.79
N GLU A 77 22.36 -6.86 22.55
CA GLU A 77 22.25 -8.31 22.49
C GLU A 77 21.49 -8.78 21.23
N ASP A 78 21.77 -10.00 20.76
CA ASP A 78 21.17 -10.55 19.53
C ASP A 78 19.63 -10.56 19.55
N TYR A 79 19.03 -10.82 20.73
CA TYR A 79 17.58 -10.79 20.87
C TYR A 79 17.00 -9.37 20.74
N GLN A 80 17.74 -8.34 21.19
CA GLN A 80 17.34 -6.94 21.11
C GLN A 80 17.34 -6.47 19.65
N LEU A 81 18.40 -6.83 18.92
CA LEU A 81 18.51 -6.58 17.48
C LEU A 81 17.39 -7.26 16.71
N THR A 82 17.14 -8.53 17.00
CA THR A 82 16.08 -9.31 16.36
C THR A 82 14.72 -8.70 16.61
N ALA A 83 14.40 -8.35 17.86
CA ALA A 83 13.12 -7.74 18.22
C ALA A 83 12.92 -6.37 17.53
N PHE A 84 13.95 -5.52 17.56
CA PHE A 84 13.93 -4.19 16.94
C PHE A 84 13.69 -4.28 15.43
N TYR A 85 14.48 -5.09 14.73
CA TYR A 85 14.34 -5.22 13.28
C TYR A 85 13.06 -5.92 12.86
N ASN A 86 12.55 -6.89 13.64
CA ASN A 86 11.24 -7.48 13.38
C ASN A 86 10.11 -6.45 13.44
N GLN A 87 10.19 -5.45 14.31
CA GLN A 87 9.21 -4.36 14.40
C GLN A 87 9.33 -3.41 13.21
N VAL A 88 10.56 -2.99 12.88
CA VAL A 88 10.86 -2.16 11.69
C VAL A 88 10.34 -2.83 10.41
N ASP A 89 10.63 -4.12 10.22
CA ASP A 89 10.25 -4.88 9.02
C ASP A 89 8.72 -4.96 8.87
N LYS A 90 7.99 -5.18 9.98
CA LYS A 90 6.51 -5.21 9.99
C LYS A 90 5.91 -3.85 9.62
N MET A 91 6.36 -2.78 10.28
CA MET A 91 5.79 -1.45 10.06
C MET A 91 6.14 -0.90 8.68
N GLN A 92 7.34 -1.22 8.17
CA GLN A 92 7.70 -0.88 6.80
C GLN A 92 6.81 -1.59 5.78
N ALA A 93 6.51 -2.88 5.96
CA ALA A 93 5.61 -3.60 5.06
C ALA A 93 4.23 -2.93 4.98
N ILE A 94 3.66 -2.54 6.12
CA ILE A 94 2.39 -1.79 6.17
C ILE A 94 2.53 -0.45 5.46
N ALA A 95 3.61 0.30 5.72
CA ALA A 95 3.88 1.58 5.09
C ALA A 95 4.00 1.46 3.57
N ASN A 96 4.71 0.46 3.06
CA ASN A 96 4.85 0.22 1.62
C ASN A 96 3.49 0.02 0.94
N VAL A 97 2.62 -0.78 1.55
CA VAL A 97 1.31 -1.11 0.98
C VAL A 97 0.37 0.09 0.98
N TYR A 98 0.33 0.87 2.07
CA TYR A 98 -0.45 2.11 2.09
C TYR A 98 0.13 3.19 1.17
N GLU A 99 1.46 3.30 1.06
CA GLU A 99 2.07 4.22 0.08
C GLU A 99 1.62 3.85 -1.33
N GLU A 100 1.63 2.57 -1.67
CA GLU A 100 1.22 2.07 -2.98
C GLU A 100 -0.27 2.23 -3.26
N LEU A 101 -1.13 2.01 -2.26
CA LEU A 101 -2.57 2.30 -2.34
C LEU A 101 -2.82 3.77 -2.64
N LEU A 102 -2.24 4.67 -1.83
CA LEU A 102 -2.51 6.10 -1.90
C LEU A 102 -1.83 6.77 -3.10
N ARG A 103 -0.81 6.13 -3.69
CA ARG A 103 -0.08 6.62 -4.86
C ARG A 103 -1.04 6.95 -6.01
N THR A 104 -2.01 6.08 -6.29
CA THR A 104 -3.00 6.31 -7.36
C THR A 104 -3.90 7.50 -7.06
N ILE A 105 -4.37 7.64 -5.82
CA ILE A 105 -5.23 8.76 -5.40
C ILE A 105 -4.45 10.08 -5.49
N ALA A 106 -3.16 10.05 -5.13
CA ALA A 106 -2.25 11.19 -5.24
C ALA A 106 -1.78 11.51 -6.67
N GLY A 107 -2.30 10.82 -7.69
CA GLY A 107 -2.02 11.10 -9.10
C GLY A 107 -0.69 10.54 -9.63
N TYR A 108 -0.09 9.58 -8.93
CA TYR A 108 1.16 8.93 -9.35
C TYR A 108 0.90 7.54 -9.94
N ASN A 109 1.82 7.08 -10.80
CA ASN A 109 1.77 5.73 -11.35
C ASN A 109 2.00 4.68 -10.27
N SER A 110 1.01 3.82 -10.05
CA SER A 110 1.13 2.60 -9.26
C SER A 110 1.80 1.48 -10.09
N ALA A 111 2.40 0.50 -9.43
CA ALA A 111 2.79 -0.81 -9.97
C ALA A 111 1.75 -1.93 -9.66
N GLY A 112 0.76 -1.62 -8.82
CA GLY A 112 -0.21 -2.55 -8.28
C GLY A 112 0.27 -3.19 -6.99
N ILE A 113 -0.67 -3.43 -6.08
CA ILE A 113 -0.43 -4.04 -4.77
C ILE A 113 -0.36 -5.56 -4.94
N GLU A 114 0.62 -6.22 -4.33
CA GLU A 114 0.72 -7.68 -4.39
C GLU A 114 -0.48 -8.34 -3.71
N GLY A 115 -0.92 -9.49 -4.21
CA GLY A 115 -2.07 -10.21 -3.65
C GLY A 115 -1.98 -10.42 -2.13
N PRO A 116 -0.88 -11.00 -1.61
CA PRO A 116 -0.69 -11.20 -0.18
C PRO A 116 -0.63 -9.89 0.61
N GLU A 117 -0.04 -8.84 0.05
CA GLU A 117 0.02 -7.52 0.70
C GLU A 117 -1.37 -6.89 0.86
N MET A 118 -2.19 -6.97 -0.20
CA MET A 118 -3.58 -6.56 -0.14
C MET A 118 -4.36 -7.40 0.88
N GLU A 119 -4.31 -8.72 0.75
CA GLU A 119 -5.21 -9.66 1.45
C GLU A 119 -4.84 -9.87 2.92
N ILE A 120 -3.56 -9.79 3.29
CA ILE A 120 -3.07 -10.06 4.65
C ILE A 120 -2.79 -8.77 5.42
N LEU A 121 -2.34 -7.70 4.77
CA LEU A 121 -1.96 -6.47 5.46
C LEU A 121 -3.04 -5.40 5.35
N LEU A 122 -3.50 -5.09 4.14
CA LEU A 122 -4.38 -3.95 3.91
C LEU A 122 -5.86 -4.25 4.22
N GLU A 123 -6.38 -5.35 3.66
CA GLU A 123 -7.79 -5.72 3.78
C GLU A 123 -8.26 -5.85 5.23
N PRO A 124 -7.56 -6.54 6.14
CA PRO A 124 -8.00 -6.63 7.52
C PRO A 124 -8.13 -5.25 8.17
N LEU A 125 -7.16 -4.35 7.94
CA LEU A 125 -7.17 -3.00 8.50
C LEU A 125 -8.35 -2.15 7.97
N LEU A 126 -8.68 -2.28 6.70
CA LEU A 126 -9.83 -1.58 6.11
C LEU A 126 -11.14 -2.15 6.66
N LEU A 127 -11.32 -3.48 6.61
CA LEU A 127 -12.55 -4.14 7.02
C LEU A 127 -12.84 -3.97 8.52
N ASP A 128 -11.82 -4.10 9.38
CA ASP A 128 -11.96 -3.88 10.83
C ASP A 128 -12.28 -2.41 11.17
N SER A 129 -11.96 -1.49 10.26
CA SER A 129 -12.32 -0.07 10.38
C SER A 129 -13.69 0.28 9.79
N GLY A 130 -14.48 -0.72 9.38
CA GLY A 130 -15.85 -0.54 8.90
C GLY A 130 -15.98 -0.34 7.39
N TRP A 131 -14.92 -0.57 6.61
CA TRP A 131 -15.01 -0.59 5.16
C TRP A 131 -15.74 -1.84 4.67
N TYR A 132 -16.36 -1.75 3.49
CA TYR A 132 -16.89 -2.92 2.81
C TYR A 132 -15.98 -3.35 1.66
N LYS A 133 -16.03 -4.64 1.33
CA LYS A 133 -15.45 -5.25 0.12
C LYS A 133 -16.58 -5.91 -0.67
N LYS A 134 -16.63 -5.66 -1.98
CA LYS A 134 -17.61 -6.25 -2.89
C LYS A 134 -16.94 -6.71 -4.17
N LYS A 135 -17.02 -8.00 -4.48
CA LYS A 135 -16.70 -8.50 -5.82
C LYS A 135 -17.79 -8.06 -6.80
N LEU A 136 -17.40 -7.45 -7.91
CA LEU A 136 -18.33 -7.03 -8.94
C LEU A 136 -18.67 -8.21 -9.85
N ASP A 137 -19.94 -8.27 -10.25
CA ASP A 137 -20.44 -9.27 -11.18
C ASP A 137 -20.13 -8.84 -12.62
N VAL A 138 -18.87 -9.05 -13.00
CA VAL A 138 -18.32 -8.79 -14.34
C VAL A 138 -17.46 -9.99 -14.71
N SER A 139 -17.81 -10.67 -15.80
CA SER A 139 -17.04 -11.81 -16.28
C SER A 139 -15.76 -11.34 -16.96
N CYS A 140 -14.62 -11.92 -16.58
CA CYS A 140 -13.32 -11.71 -17.21
C CYS A 140 -12.47 -12.97 -16.98
N GLU A 141 -11.80 -13.47 -18.01
CA GLU A 141 -11.20 -14.82 -17.98
C GLU A 141 -10.04 -14.94 -16.97
N HIS A 142 -9.18 -13.93 -16.90
CA HIS A 142 -7.97 -13.95 -16.08
C HIS A 142 -7.98 -12.92 -14.94
N ALA A 143 -9.12 -12.29 -14.69
CA ALA A 143 -9.24 -11.27 -13.65
C ALA A 143 -10.64 -11.22 -13.06
N TYR A 144 -10.77 -10.55 -11.93
CA TYR A 144 -12.06 -10.10 -11.42
C TYR A 144 -11.97 -8.69 -10.86
N PHE A 145 -13.11 -8.02 -10.76
CA PHE A 145 -13.19 -6.66 -10.26
C PHE A 145 -13.67 -6.65 -8.80
N VAL A 146 -13.06 -5.79 -7.99
CA VAL A 146 -13.41 -5.62 -6.57
C VAL A 146 -13.57 -4.15 -6.26
N GLU A 147 -14.63 -3.82 -5.53
CA GLU A 147 -14.88 -2.51 -4.97
C GLU A 147 -14.62 -2.54 -3.46
N TYR A 148 -13.86 -1.56 -2.96
CA TYR A 148 -13.78 -1.22 -1.54
C TYR A 148 -14.46 0.13 -1.34
N GLY A 149 -15.17 0.31 -0.24
CA GLY A 149 -15.77 1.61 0.06
C GLY A 149 -16.02 1.84 1.54
N PHE A 150 -16.16 3.13 1.86
CA PHE A 150 -16.45 3.65 3.19
C PHE A 150 -17.18 4.98 3.06
N GLY A 151 -18.40 5.06 3.60
CA GLY A 151 -19.28 6.21 3.34
C GLY A 151 -19.47 6.44 1.83
N ASP A 152 -19.16 7.66 1.38
CA ASP A 152 -19.23 8.05 -0.03
C ASP A 152 -17.97 7.75 -0.85
N PHE A 153 -16.88 7.34 -0.18
CA PHE A 153 -15.62 7.00 -0.82
C PHE A 153 -15.64 5.60 -1.40
N LYS A 154 -15.03 5.43 -2.59
CA LYS A 154 -14.93 4.13 -3.28
C LYS A 154 -13.60 3.96 -3.98
N MET A 155 -13.13 2.72 -4.09
CA MET A 155 -11.99 2.32 -4.92
C MET A 155 -12.35 1.06 -5.69
N MET A 156 -12.06 1.03 -6.99
CA MET A 156 -12.21 -0.14 -7.84
C MET A 156 -10.85 -0.71 -8.22
N PHE A 157 -10.70 -2.01 -8.06
CA PHE A 157 -9.52 -2.76 -8.43
C PHE A 157 -9.83 -3.82 -9.47
N ILE A 158 -8.88 -4.05 -10.35
CA ILE A 158 -8.75 -5.31 -11.10
C ILE A 158 -7.81 -6.22 -10.31
N LYS A 159 -8.23 -7.45 -10.07
CA LYS A 159 -7.41 -8.50 -9.46
C LYS A 159 -7.10 -9.57 -10.48
N SER A 160 -5.81 -9.75 -10.81
CA SER A 160 -5.34 -10.87 -11.62
C SER A 160 -5.46 -12.18 -10.83
N ILE A 161 -5.97 -13.24 -11.47
CA ILE A 161 -6.03 -14.59 -10.89
C ILE A 161 -4.83 -15.46 -11.30
N LEU A 162 -3.95 -14.94 -12.17
CA LEU A 162 -2.74 -15.66 -12.55
C LEU A 162 -1.72 -15.64 -11.39
N PRO A 163 -0.78 -16.60 -11.33
CA PRO A 163 0.25 -16.63 -10.28
C PRO A 163 1.13 -15.38 -10.28
N ALA A 164 1.77 -15.08 -9.15
CA ALA A 164 2.72 -13.98 -9.06
C ALA A 164 3.86 -14.12 -10.09
N ASN A 165 4.42 -13.00 -10.53
CA ASN A 165 5.57 -13.00 -11.42
C ASN A 165 6.79 -13.57 -10.70
N ASP A 166 7.54 -14.43 -11.39
CA ASP A 166 8.80 -14.97 -10.92
C ASP A 166 9.93 -14.43 -11.79
N TYR A 167 10.39 -13.23 -11.43
CA TYR A 167 11.44 -12.51 -12.14
C TYR A 167 12.79 -13.24 -12.12
N ARG A 168 13.06 -14.05 -11.09
CA ARG A 168 14.30 -14.84 -10.99
C ARG A 168 14.35 -15.93 -12.05
N ASN A 169 13.19 -16.49 -12.39
CA ASN A 169 13.04 -17.52 -13.41
C ASN A 169 12.42 -17.02 -14.72
N MET A 170 12.38 -15.69 -14.94
CA MET A 170 11.83 -15.05 -16.14
C MET A 170 10.39 -15.47 -16.47
N LYS A 171 9.56 -15.77 -15.46
CA LYS A 171 8.14 -16.08 -15.65
C LYS A 171 7.30 -14.85 -15.39
N TYR A 172 6.61 -14.39 -16.43
CA TYR A 172 5.73 -13.24 -16.39
C TYR A 172 4.29 -13.71 -16.63
N ASN A 173 3.41 -13.39 -15.69
CA ASN A 173 2.00 -13.72 -15.70
C ASN A 173 1.18 -12.43 -15.79
N ASN A 174 1.66 -11.48 -16.59
CA ASN A 174 1.00 -10.21 -16.77
C ASN A 174 -0.22 -10.40 -17.67
N ILE A 175 -1.26 -9.62 -17.39
CA ILE A 175 -2.45 -9.54 -18.24
C ILE A 175 -2.68 -8.10 -18.65
N GLU A 176 -3.23 -7.90 -19.84
CA GLU A 176 -3.88 -6.66 -20.22
C GLU A 176 -5.39 -6.88 -20.11
N VAL A 177 -6.07 -6.01 -19.36
CA VAL A 177 -7.52 -6.08 -19.15
C VAL A 177 -8.17 -4.84 -19.77
N THR A 178 -9.04 -5.08 -20.73
CA THR A 178 -9.86 -4.05 -21.39
C THR A 178 -11.27 -4.12 -20.82
N PHE A 179 -11.86 -2.98 -20.46
CA PHE A 179 -13.19 -2.92 -19.88
C PHE A 179 -13.96 -1.69 -20.30
N THR A 180 -15.29 -1.74 -20.19
CA THR A 180 -16.20 -0.63 -20.46
C THR A 180 -17.00 -0.27 -19.21
N TYR A 181 -17.27 1.03 -19.07
CA TYR A 181 -18.09 1.55 -17.98
C TYR A 181 -19.56 1.68 -18.41
N GLU A 182 -20.46 1.70 -17.43
CA GLU A 182 -21.87 1.99 -17.65
C GLU A 182 -22.08 3.42 -18.20
N GLY A 183 -23.00 3.58 -19.14
CA GLY A 183 -23.37 4.88 -19.71
C GLY A 183 -22.43 5.36 -20.83
N TYR A 184 -22.23 6.68 -20.90
CA TYR A 184 -21.37 7.33 -21.91
C TYR A 184 -19.88 7.42 -21.49
N ALA A 185 -19.52 6.86 -20.33
CA ALA A 185 -18.14 6.85 -19.87
C ALA A 185 -17.32 5.88 -20.72
N GLY A 186 -16.27 6.39 -21.38
CA GLY A 186 -15.36 5.58 -22.18
C GLY A 186 -14.66 4.51 -21.32
N GLY A 187 -14.44 3.32 -21.90
CA GLY A 187 -13.70 2.24 -21.26
C GLY A 187 -12.21 2.51 -21.09
N GLY A 188 -11.49 1.52 -20.57
CA GLY A 188 -10.05 1.59 -20.38
C GLY A 188 -9.35 0.25 -20.63
N SER A 189 -8.03 0.32 -20.81
CA SER A 189 -7.16 -0.86 -20.78
C SER A 189 -6.08 -0.66 -19.73
N TRP A 190 -5.85 -1.67 -18.90
CA TRP A 190 -4.81 -1.66 -17.87
C TRP A 190 -3.97 -2.94 -17.92
N TYR A 191 -2.66 -2.76 -17.80
CA TYR A 191 -1.74 -3.85 -17.49
C TYR A 191 -1.79 -4.18 -16.00
N VAL A 192 -1.98 -5.46 -15.68
CA VAL A 192 -2.05 -5.97 -14.31
C VAL A 192 -1.05 -7.11 -14.17
N GLY A 193 -0.15 -6.98 -13.19
CA GLY A 193 0.81 -8.03 -12.87
C GLY A 193 0.14 -9.29 -12.34
N GLY A 194 0.78 -10.44 -12.53
CA GLY A 194 0.34 -11.70 -11.95
C GLY A 194 0.10 -11.58 -10.44
N ASN A 195 -1.03 -12.07 -9.97
CA ASN A 195 -1.50 -12.01 -8.59
C ASN A 195 -1.67 -10.60 -7.99
N LYS A 196 -1.60 -9.51 -8.76
CA LYS A 196 -1.72 -8.13 -8.23
C LYS A 196 -3.14 -7.57 -8.25
N TYR A 197 -3.38 -6.61 -7.36
CA TYR A 197 -4.48 -5.67 -7.39
C TYR A 197 -4.05 -4.36 -8.08
N ARG A 198 -4.79 -3.94 -9.11
CA ARG A 198 -4.58 -2.66 -9.80
C ARG A 198 -5.76 -1.75 -9.58
N MET A 199 -5.57 -0.62 -8.88
CA MET A 199 -6.62 0.41 -8.79
C MET A 199 -6.82 1.06 -10.16
N ILE A 200 -8.06 1.10 -10.62
CA ILE A 200 -8.43 1.67 -11.92
C ILE A 200 -9.35 2.88 -11.81
N GLN A 201 -10.01 3.05 -10.66
CA GLN A 201 -10.92 4.15 -10.39
C GLN A 201 -11.05 4.34 -8.88
N PHE A 202 -11.26 5.58 -8.46
CA PHE A 202 -11.65 5.91 -7.09
C PHE A 202 -12.63 7.07 -7.10
N LYS A 203 -13.36 7.25 -6.00
CA LYS A 203 -14.28 8.36 -5.75
C LYS A 203 -13.96 8.99 -4.42
N ASP A 204 -13.78 10.31 -4.40
CA ASP A 204 -13.71 11.13 -3.19
C ASP A 204 -14.48 12.45 -3.40
N ASN A 205 -14.26 13.45 -2.54
CA ASN A 205 -14.93 14.75 -2.63
C ASN A 205 -14.45 15.64 -3.80
N GLU A 206 -13.31 15.36 -4.42
CA GLU A 206 -12.79 16.10 -5.58
C GLU A 206 -12.94 15.28 -6.87
N ASN A 207 -12.62 13.99 -6.83
CA ASN A 207 -12.90 13.01 -7.88
C ASN A 207 -14.29 12.40 -7.67
N THR A 208 -15.31 13.13 -8.12
CA THR A 208 -16.72 12.78 -7.88
C THR A 208 -17.27 11.68 -8.78
N GLN A 209 -16.54 11.34 -9.85
CA GLN A 209 -17.00 10.42 -10.88
C GLN A 209 -16.65 8.97 -10.52
N TYR A 210 -17.65 8.09 -10.58
CA TYR A 210 -17.46 6.67 -10.31
C TYR A 210 -18.44 5.85 -11.13
N TYR A 211 -17.93 5.12 -12.12
CA TYR A 211 -18.73 4.33 -13.03
C TYR A 211 -18.56 2.84 -12.78
N ARG A 212 -19.67 2.10 -12.84
CA ARG A 212 -19.64 0.65 -12.75
C ARG A 212 -19.05 0.07 -14.04
N VAL A 213 -18.18 -0.93 -13.92
CA VAL A 213 -17.75 -1.74 -15.07
C VAL A 213 -18.88 -2.70 -15.47
N VAL A 214 -19.18 -2.77 -16.77
CA VAL A 214 -20.27 -3.61 -17.31
C VAL A 214 -19.74 -4.79 -18.14
N GLU A 215 -18.64 -4.61 -18.85
CA GLU A 215 -18.01 -5.66 -19.66
C GLU A 215 -16.50 -5.58 -19.52
N ALA A 216 -15.84 -6.74 -19.58
CA ALA A 216 -14.38 -6.81 -19.55
C ALA A 216 -13.86 -8.03 -20.31
N THR A 217 -12.66 -7.91 -20.87
CA THR A 217 -11.89 -9.00 -21.48
C THR A 217 -10.43 -8.91 -21.04
N SER A 218 -9.72 -10.04 -21.08
CA SER A 218 -8.31 -10.10 -20.69
C SER A 218 -7.49 -10.90 -21.67
N VAL A 219 -6.23 -10.51 -21.86
CA VAL A 219 -5.23 -11.26 -22.63
C VAL A 219 -3.94 -11.40 -21.84
N ILE A 220 -3.28 -12.55 -21.94
CA ILE A 220 -1.96 -12.79 -21.35
C ILE A 220 -0.88 -12.02 -22.15
N LYS A 221 0.12 -11.47 -21.46
CA LYS A 221 1.21 -10.66 -22.01
C LYS A 221 2.58 -11.16 -21.63
#